data_AF-A0A1S1MA65-F1
#
_entry.id   AF-A0A1S1MA65-F1
#
_cell.length_a   1.000
_cell.length_b   1.000
_cell.length_c   1.000
_cell.angle_alpha   90.00
_cell.angle_beta   90.00
_cell.angle_gamma   90.00
#
_symmetry.space_group_name_H-M   'P 1'
#
loop_
_entity.id
_entity.type
_entity.pdbx_description
1 polymer ?
#
loop_
_entity_poly.entity_id
_entity_poly.type
_entity_poly.pdbx_seq_one_letter_code
_entity_poly.pdbx_strand_id
1 'polypeptide(L)'
;TRVLEDLPRRVRLSDAHQNGFIAGGVLLSVLGTVAVAARPETVAVVGWYLVGAVGLASILRARVWDSAACKAWLLAQPFLAAAVLLVCYAATGRYLAAGAALLVLAVLVLVWAVAALNPTIASPDSYSLPMRRLVGFLASTLDASLIPVMAYLVGLFTLVLNR
;
A
#
# COMPACT_ATOMS: atom_id res chain seq x y z
N THR A 1 19.35 -24.11 28.65
CA THR A 1 18.06 -23.95 29.35
C THR A 1 17.64 -22.49 29.44
N ARG A 2 18.46 -21.56 29.96
CA ARG A 2 18.13 -20.11 30.02
C ARG A 2 17.72 -19.45 28.69
N VAL A 3 18.30 -19.87 27.56
CA VAL A 3 17.93 -19.35 26.22
C VAL A 3 16.51 -19.77 25.81
N LEU A 4 16.08 -20.97 26.19
CA LEU A 4 14.73 -21.46 25.89
C LEU A 4 13.68 -20.82 26.81
N GLU A 5 14.04 -20.54 28.05
CA GLU A 5 13.18 -19.83 29.02
C GLU A 5 12.94 -18.36 28.61
N ASP A 6 13.94 -17.69 28.05
CA ASP A 6 13.83 -16.31 27.57
C ASP A 6 13.26 -16.20 26.14
N LEU A 7 13.07 -17.33 25.46
CA LEU A 7 12.57 -17.37 24.09
C LEU A 7 11.18 -16.70 23.93
N PRO A 8 10.17 -16.93 24.80
CA PRO A 8 8.86 -16.29 24.65
C PRO A 8 8.95 -14.76 24.73
N ARG A 9 9.86 -14.22 25.55
CA ARG A 9 10.10 -12.78 25.65
C ARG A 9 10.73 -12.24 24.37
N ARG A 10 11.73 -12.94 23.82
CA ARG A 10 12.44 -12.52 22.59
C ARG A 10 11.53 -12.55 21.37
N VAL A 11 10.67 -13.56 21.23
CA VAL A 11 9.69 -13.63 20.13
C VAL A 11 8.74 -12.44 20.20
N ARG A 12 8.16 -12.15 21.37
CA ARG A 12 7.28 -10.97 21.56
C ARG A 12 7.97 -9.65 21.22
N LEU A 13 9.23 -9.49 21.60
CA LEU A 13 10.00 -8.29 21.28
C LEU A 13 10.26 -8.18 19.76
N SER A 14 10.59 -9.29 19.11
CA SER A 14 10.77 -9.35 17.66
C SER A 14 9.49 -8.98 16.90
N ASP A 15 8.34 -9.53 17.32
CA ASP A 15 7.04 -9.22 16.73
C ASP A 15 6.69 -7.74 16.87
N ALA A 16 7.00 -7.13 18.03
CA ALA A 16 6.78 -5.72 18.27
C ALA A 16 7.64 -4.82 17.36
N HIS A 17 8.94 -5.15 17.21
CA HIS A 17 9.82 -4.42 16.29
C HIS A 17 9.37 -4.55 14.84
N GLN A 18 8.97 -5.74 14.41
CA GLN A 18 8.46 -5.97 13.06
C GLN A 18 7.19 -5.15 12.79
N ASN A 19 6.24 -5.14 13.72
CA ASN A 19 5.03 -4.35 13.60
C ASN A 19 5.34 -2.84 13.52
N GLY A 20 6.23 -2.35 14.39
CA GLY A 20 6.67 -0.95 14.38
C GLY A 20 7.35 -0.56 13.07
N PHE A 21 8.19 -1.43 12.52
CA PHE A 21 8.87 -1.21 11.25
C PHE A 21 7.87 -1.13 10.08
N ILE A 22 6.90 -2.04 10.03
CA ILE A 22 5.85 -2.03 8.99
C ILE A 22 4.97 -0.78 9.10
N ALA A 23 4.57 -0.40 10.31
CA ALA A 23 3.82 0.83 10.54
C ALA A 23 4.59 2.06 10.05
N GLY A 24 5.88 2.18 10.40
CA GLY A 24 6.74 3.26 9.93
C GLY A 24 6.87 3.31 8.41
N GLY A 25 7.06 2.16 7.76
CA GLY A 25 7.11 2.04 6.30
C GLY A 25 5.80 2.47 5.62
N VAL A 26 4.65 2.07 6.19
CA VAL A 26 3.32 2.49 5.71
C VAL A 26 3.14 3.99 5.81
N LEU A 27 3.52 4.61 6.93
CA LEU A 27 3.43 6.07 7.11
C LEU A 27 4.32 6.82 6.11
N LEU A 28 5.57 6.39 5.91
CA LEU A 28 6.47 6.99 4.90
C LEU A 28 5.89 6.84 3.49
N SER A 29 5.30 5.68 3.19
CA SER A 29 4.63 5.42 1.91
C SER A 29 3.43 6.34 1.68
N VAL A 30 2.62 6.59 2.72
CA VAL A 30 1.50 7.54 2.67
C VAL A 30 2.01 8.96 2.44
N LEU A 31 3.06 9.38 3.16
CA LEU A 31 3.66 10.70 2.97
C LEU A 31 4.20 10.89 1.54
N GLY A 32 4.91 9.89 1.01
CA GLY A 32 5.38 9.92 -0.39
C GLY A 32 4.23 9.99 -1.39
N THR A 33 3.16 9.22 -1.15
CA THR A 33 1.93 9.26 -1.98
C THR A 33 1.29 10.65 -1.98
N VAL A 34 1.15 11.26 -0.80
CA VAL A 34 0.59 12.61 -0.65
C VAL A 34 1.48 13.65 -1.31
N ALA A 35 2.80 13.53 -1.18
CA ALA A 35 3.75 14.44 -1.81
C ALA A 35 3.65 14.41 -3.34
N VAL A 36 3.55 13.21 -3.94
CA VAL A 36 3.38 13.05 -5.40
C VAL A 36 2.04 13.61 -5.84
N ALA A 37 0.96 13.35 -5.10
CA ALA A 37 -0.39 13.74 -5.48
C ALA A 37 -0.86 15.09 -4.90
N ALA A 38 0.02 15.90 -4.31
CA ALA A 38 -0.37 17.12 -3.60
C ALA A 38 -1.11 18.15 -4.46
N ARG A 39 -0.82 18.18 -5.77
CA ARG A 39 -1.46 19.08 -6.75
C ARG A 39 -2.04 18.26 -7.91
N PRO A 40 -3.28 17.75 -7.80
CA PRO A 40 -3.82 16.77 -8.72
C PRO A 40 -3.80 17.24 -10.18
N GLU A 41 -3.94 18.54 -10.41
CA GLU A 41 -3.89 19.18 -11.74
C GLU A 41 -2.51 19.11 -12.43
N THR A 42 -1.42 18.91 -11.69
CA THR A 42 -0.06 18.83 -12.25
C THR A 42 0.49 17.41 -12.28
N VAL A 43 -0.24 16.42 -11.76
CA VAL A 43 0.22 15.04 -11.68
C VAL A 43 0.08 14.38 -13.05
N ALA A 44 1.21 14.01 -13.64
CA ALA A 44 1.23 13.21 -14.86
C ALA A 44 0.58 11.84 -14.65
N VAL A 45 0.09 11.21 -15.71
CA VAL A 45 -0.54 9.87 -15.67
C VAL A 45 0.35 8.84 -14.97
N VAL A 46 1.67 8.90 -15.19
CA VAL A 46 2.65 8.01 -14.55
C VAL A 46 2.73 8.23 -13.02
N GLY A 47 2.49 9.46 -12.55
CA GLY A 47 2.40 9.77 -11.12
C GLY A 47 1.18 9.14 -10.47
N TRP A 48 0.03 9.17 -11.14
CA TRP A 48 -1.18 8.46 -10.68
C TRP A 48 -1.01 6.94 -10.70
N TYR A 49 -0.33 6.41 -11.70
CA TYR A 49 0.08 5.01 -11.70
C TYR A 49 0.93 4.67 -10.47
N LEU A 50 1.96 5.48 -10.14
CA LEU A 50 2.80 5.26 -8.97
C LEU A 50 1.97 5.21 -7.69
N VAL A 51 1.05 6.15 -7.50
CA VAL A 51 0.16 6.22 -6.32
C VAL A 51 -0.70 4.95 -6.21
N GLY A 52 -1.37 4.56 -7.29
CA GLY A 52 -2.22 3.36 -7.31
C GLY A 52 -1.41 2.08 -7.12
N ALA A 53 -0.24 1.98 -7.76
CA ALA A 53 0.64 0.84 -7.67
C ALA A 53 1.18 0.67 -6.24
N VAL A 54 1.64 1.73 -5.58
CA VAL A 54 2.07 1.69 -4.17
C VAL A 54 0.96 1.18 -3.25
N GLY A 55 -0.28 1.65 -3.45
CA GLY A 55 -1.45 1.16 -2.71
C GLY A 55 -1.71 -0.33 -2.91
N LEU A 56 -1.70 -0.77 -4.17
CA LEU A 56 -1.90 -2.17 -4.51
C LEU A 56 -0.76 -3.06 -4.00
N ALA A 57 0.49 -2.60 -4.10
CA ALA A 57 1.66 -3.27 -3.56
C ALA A 57 1.51 -3.53 -2.06
N SER A 58 1.07 -2.51 -1.31
CA SER A 58 0.86 -2.61 0.13
C SER A 58 -0.16 -3.70 0.46
N ILE A 59 -1.34 -3.66 -0.18
CA ILE A 59 -2.38 -4.71 -0.02
C ILE A 59 -1.82 -6.09 -0.34
N LEU A 60 -1.11 -6.21 -1.46
CA LEU A 60 -0.58 -7.48 -1.95
C LEU A 60 0.46 -8.08 -0.99
N ARG A 61 1.25 -7.27 -0.30
CA ARG A 61 2.22 -7.73 0.71
C ARG A 61 1.56 -8.20 2.02
N ALA A 62 0.31 -7.82 2.29
CA ALA A 62 -0.41 -8.28 3.47
C ALA A 62 -0.58 -9.82 3.50
N ARG A 63 -0.49 -10.52 2.36
CA ARG A 63 -0.53 -11.99 2.32
C ARG A 63 0.77 -12.67 2.78
N VAL A 64 1.87 -11.93 2.86
CA VAL A 64 3.21 -12.48 3.15
C VAL A 64 3.47 -12.52 4.65
N TRP A 65 2.94 -11.56 5.39
CA TRP A 65 3.15 -11.45 6.83
C TRP A 65 2.10 -12.25 7.59
N ASP A 66 2.47 -13.10 8.54
CA ASP A 66 1.48 -13.86 9.32
C ASP A 66 0.86 -13.05 10.48
N SER A 67 1.58 -12.04 10.98
CA SER A 67 1.11 -11.18 12.08
C SER A 67 -0.11 -10.34 11.69
N ALA A 68 -1.18 -10.45 12.47
CA ALA A 68 -2.42 -9.71 12.25
C ALA A 68 -2.22 -8.19 12.20
N ALA A 69 -1.36 -7.65 13.07
CA ALA A 69 -1.09 -6.21 13.12
C ALA A 69 -0.32 -5.74 11.86
N CYS A 70 0.66 -6.51 11.39
CA CYS A 70 1.39 -6.20 10.15
C CYS A 70 0.46 -6.21 8.93
N LYS A 71 -0.45 -7.20 8.84
CA LYS A 71 -1.48 -7.24 7.79
C LYS A 71 -2.38 -6.02 7.85
N ALA A 72 -2.85 -5.65 9.04
CA ALA A 72 -3.73 -4.51 9.23
C ALA A 72 -3.09 -3.20 8.75
N TRP A 73 -1.82 -2.94 9.10
CA TRP A 73 -1.09 -1.76 8.62
C TRP A 73 -0.98 -1.72 7.10
N LEU A 74 -0.61 -2.84 6.47
CA LEU A 74 -0.46 -2.93 5.02
C LEU A 74 -1.79 -2.75 4.27
N LEU A 75 -2.88 -3.31 4.80
CA LEU A 75 -4.23 -3.13 4.26
C LEU A 75 -4.76 -1.70 4.50
N ALA A 76 -4.37 -1.06 5.60
CA ALA A 76 -4.79 0.30 5.93
C ALA A 76 -4.11 1.37 5.07
N GLN A 77 -2.93 1.11 4.51
CA GLN A 77 -2.16 2.08 3.72
C GLN A 77 -2.99 2.84 2.67
N PRO A 78 -3.76 2.19 1.76
CA PRO A 78 -4.56 2.90 0.76
C PRO A 78 -5.72 3.69 1.38
N PHE A 79 -6.30 3.24 2.50
CA PHE A 79 -7.32 4.00 3.22
C PHE A 79 -6.73 5.28 3.83
N LEU A 80 -5.56 5.17 4.47
CA LEU A 80 -4.86 6.31 5.04
C LEU A 80 -4.46 7.32 3.96
N ALA A 81 -3.89 6.85 2.85
CA ALA A 81 -3.53 7.72 1.72
C ALA A 81 -4.74 8.45 1.14
N ALA A 82 -5.84 7.73 0.86
CA ALA A 82 -7.05 8.34 0.31
C ALA A 82 -7.71 9.30 1.30
N ALA A 83 -7.73 9.00 2.60
CA ALA A 83 -8.26 9.89 3.63
C ALA A 83 -7.45 11.18 3.78
N VAL A 84 -6.11 11.08 3.79
CA VAL A 84 -5.26 12.28 3.87
C VAL A 84 -5.41 13.13 2.60
N LEU A 85 -5.41 12.52 1.40
CA LEU A 85 -5.64 13.25 0.16
C LEU A 85 -7.02 13.90 0.12
N LEU A 86 -8.06 13.22 0.58
CA LEU A 86 -9.40 13.78 0.73
C LEU A 86 -9.39 15.05 1.59
N VAL A 87 -8.78 14.99 2.77
CA VAL A 87 -8.67 16.13 3.69
C VAL A 87 -7.88 17.27 3.04
N CYS A 88 -6.73 16.97 2.43
CA CYS A 88 -5.90 17.99 1.75
C CYS A 88 -6.65 18.67 0.60
N TYR A 89 -7.35 17.90 -0.25
CA TYR A 89 -8.11 18.45 -1.38
C TYR A 89 -9.32 19.24 -0.93
N ALA A 90 -10.06 18.77 0.07
CA ALA A 90 -11.18 19.51 0.64
C ALA A 90 -10.71 20.84 1.27
N ALA A 91 -9.63 20.81 2.06
CA ALA A 91 -9.07 22.00 2.69
C ALA A 91 -8.50 23.03 1.69
N THR A 92 -8.09 22.58 0.50
CA THR A 92 -7.57 23.45 -0.57
C THR A 92 -8.61 23.85 -1.61
N GLY A 93 -9.90 23.53 -1.38
CA GLY A 93 -11.00 23.88 -2.29
C GLY A 93 -11.07 23.05 -3.58
N ARG A 94 -10.31 21.97 -3.69
CA ARG A 94 -10.26 21.08 -4.87
C ARG A 94 -11.35 20.00 -4.79
N TYR A 95 -12.61 20.42 -4.82
CA TYR A 95 -13.75 19.53 -4.53
C TYR A 95 -13.92 18.37 -5.51
N LEU A 96 -13.58 18.51 -6.78
CA LEU A 96 -13.62 17.39 -7.73
C LEU A 96 -12.63 16.28 -7.35
N ALA A 97 -11.39 16.66 -7.00
CA ALA A 97 -10.37 15.71 -6.56
C ALA A 97 -10.73 15.12 -5.19
N ALA A 98 -11.30 15.92 -4.29
CA ALA A 98 -11.83 15.44 -3.01
C ALA A 98 -12.95 14.41 -3.23
N GLY A 99 -13.89 14.66 -4.15
CA GLY A 99 -14.94 13.72 -4.54
C GLY A 99 -14.38 12.41 -5.10
N ALA A 100 -13.34 12.48 -5.93
CA ALA A 100 -12.66 11.29 -6.43
C ALA A 100 -11.98 10.49 -5.30
N ALA A 101 -11.30 11.16 -4.36
CA ALA A 101 -10.70 10.51 -3.20
C ALA A 101 -11.76 9.86 -2.29
N LEU A 102 -12.91 10.51 -2.10
CA LEU A 102 -14.05 9.96 -1.38
C LEU A 102 -14.61 8.71 -2.07
N LEU A 103 -14.72 8.73 -3.40
CA LEU A 103 -15.16 7.57 -4.18
C LEU A 103 -14.19 6.40 -4.02
N VAL A 104 -12.88 6.65 -4.06
CA VAL A 104 -11.86 5.62 -3.80
C VAL A 104 -12.04 5.02 -2.41
N LEU A 105 -12.23 5.84 -1.37
CA LEU A 105 -12.52 5.35 -0.01
C LEU A 105 -13.80 4.50 0.02
N ALA A 106 -14.87 4.94 -0.63
CA ALA A 106 -16.12 4.20 -0.70
C ALA A 106 -15.93 2.82 -1.35
N VAL A 107 -15.16 2.75 -2.45
CA VAL A 107 -14.83 1.48 -3.11
C VAL A 107 -13.98 0.59 -2.20
N LEU A 108 -12.98 1.13 -1.52
CA LEU A 108 -12.15 0.36 -0.59
C LEU A 108 -12.98 -0.20 0.59
N VAL A 109 -13.87 0.61 1.17
CA VAL A 109 -14.81 0.17 2.22
C VAL A 109 -15.75 -0.92 1.69
N LEU A 110 -16.26 -0.77 0.47
CA LEU A 110 -17.13 -1.77 -0.16
C LEU A 110 -16.40 -3.11 -0.34
N VAL A 111 -15.17 -3.08 -0.87
CA VAL A 111 -14.34 -4.29 -1.01
C VAL A 111 -14.11 -4.95 0.34
N TRP A 112 -13.80 -4.16 1.38
CA TRP A 112 -13.60 -4.67 2.73
C TRP A 112 -14.88 -5.29 3.32
N ALA A 113 -16.02 -4.62 3.14
CA ALA A 113 -17.33 -5.14 3.58
C ALA A 113 -17.68 -6.45 2.87
N VAL A 114 -17.47 -6.52 1.55
CA VAL A 114 -17.70 -7.75 0.78
C VAL A 114 -16.81 -8.90 1.28
N ALA A 115 -15.53 -8.63 1.52
CA ALA A 115 -14.59 -9.62 2.06
C ALA A 115 -14.96 -10.06 3.49
N ALA A 116 -15.42 -9.14 4.34
CA ALA A 116 -15.84 -9.44 5.71
C ALA A 116 -17.16 -10.23 5.77
N LEU A 117 -18.11 -9.93 4.89
CA LEU A 117 -19.41 -10.63 4.80
C LEU A 117 -19.31 -12.01 4.16
N ASN A 118 -18.27 -12.25 3.34
CA ASN A 118 -18.06 -13.50 2.61
C ASN A 118 -16.68 -14.09 2.96
N PRO A 119 -16.53 -14.82 4.08
CA PRO A 119 -15.22 -15.29 4.54
C PRO A 119 -14.55 -16.28 3.56
N THR A 120 -15.34 -16.96 2.72
CA THR A 120 -14.84 -17.90 1.71
C THR A 120 -13.94 -17.22 0.67
N ILE A 121 -14.32 -16.03 0.19
CA ILE A 121 -13.51 -15.26 -0.78
C ILE A 121 -12.30 -14.57 -0.13
N ALA A 122 -12.36 -14.35 1.19
CA ALA A 122 -11.24 -13.77 1.94
C ALA A 122 -10.18 -14.81 2.30
N SER A 123 -10.54 -16.10 2.32
CA SER A 123 -9.60 -17.19 2.57
C SER A 123 -8.79 -17.54 1.31
N PRO A 124 -7.45 -17.53 1.34
CA PRO A 124 -6.62 -17.94 0.20
C PRO A 124 -6.82 -19.40 -0.21
N ASP A 125 -7.31 -20.23 0.70
CA ASP A 125 -7.46 -21.69 0.52
C ASP A 125 -8.63 -22.06 -0.38
N SER A 126 -9.57 -21.14 -0.61
CA SER A 126 -10.65 -21.32 -1.59
C SER A 126 -10.21 -21.10 -3.04
N TYR A 127 -9.02 -20.52 -3.26
CA TYR A 127 -8.48 -20.24 -4.58
C TYR A 127 -7.62 -21.38 -5.11
N SER A 128 -7.68 -21.62 -6.42
CA SER A 128 -6.82 -22.58 -7.09
C SER A 128 -5.33 -22.19 -7.01
N LEU A 129 -4.45 -23.19 -7.03
CA LEU A 129 -3.00 -22.96 -7.01
C LEU A 129 -2.50 -22.05 -8.15
N PRO A 130 -2.96 -22.18 -9.42
CA PRO A 130 -2.57 -21.27 -10.48
C PRO A 130 -2.96 -19.82 -10.20
N MET A 131 -4.15 -19.58 -9.64
CA MET A 131 -4.62 -18.24 -9.28
C MET A 131 -3.72 -17.59 -8.23
N ARG A 132 -3.36 -18.35 -7.19
CA ARG A 132 -2.42 -17.87 -6.15
C ARG A 132 -1.05 -17.53 -6.71
N ARG A 133 -0.55 -18.31 -7.68
CA ARG A 133 0.73 -18.01 -8.38
C ARG A 133 0.63 -16.75 -9.22
N LEU A 134 -0.47 -16.54 -9.93
CA LEU A 134 -0.70 -15.33 -10.72
C LEU A 134 -0.66 -14.07 -9.84
N VAL A 135 -1.33 -14.10 -8.67
CA VAL A 135 -1.28 -13.01 -7.68
C VAL A 135 0.15 -12.80 -7.16
N GLY A 136 0.91 -13.88 -7.02
CA GLY A 136 2.36 -13.87 -6.77
C GLY A 136 3.12 -13.04 -7.81
N PHE A 137 3.00 -13.43 -9.08
CA PHE A 137 3.66 -12.77 -10.21
C PHE A 137 3.26 -11.30 -10.33
N LEU A 138 1.97 -10.99 -10.20
CA LEU A 138 1.47 -9.62 -10.27
C LEU A 138 2.13 -8.73 -9.21
N ALA A 139 2.24 -9.19 -7.97
CA ALA A 139 2.89 -8.40 -6.93
C ALA A 139 4.39 -8.20 -7.19
N SER A 140 5.10 -9.24 -7.63
CA SER A 140 6.53 -9.11 -7.94
C SER A 140 6.79 -8.17 -9.11
N THR A 141 5.96 -8.24 -10.16
CA THR A 141 6.07 -7.36 -11.33
C THR A 141 5.79 -5.92 -10.92
N LEU A 142 4.75 -5.72 -10.12
CA LEU A 142 4.39 -4.41 -9.63
C LEU A 142 5.53 -3.82 -8.78
N ASP A 143 6.04 -4.56 -7.81
CA ASP A 143 7.14 -4.12 -6.95
C ASP A 143 8.41 -3.78 -7.75
N ALA A 144 8.75 -4.60 -8.74
CA ALA A 144 9.89 -4.36 -9.63
C ALA A 144 9.71 -3.11 -10.49
N SER A 145 8.49 -2.82 -10.95
CA SER A 145 8.20 -1.69 -11.83
C SER A 145 8.25 -0.32 -11.13
N LEU A 146 8.10 -0.26 -9.81
CA LEU A 146 8.05 1.01 -9.06
C LEU A 146 9.34 1.82 -9.16
N ILE A 147 10.51 1.17 -9.07
CA ILE A 147 11.82 1.87 -9.08
C ILE A 147 12.07 2.58 -10.41
N PRO A 148 11.94 1.92 -11.59
CA PRO A 148 12.06 2.60 -12.88
C PRO A 148 11.07 3.76 -13.04
N VAL A 149 9.83 3.59 -12.58
CA VAL A 149 8.79 4.62 -12.65
C VAL A 149 9.14 5.84 -11.80
N MET A 150 9.64 5.63 -10.58
CA MET A 150 10.13 6.73 -9.74
C MET A 150 11.31 7.45 -10.39
N ALA A 151 12.26 6.72 -10.96
CA ALA A 151 13.41 7.31 -11.66
C ALA A 151 12.97 8.13 -12.88
N TYR A 152 11.95 7.68 -13.60
CA TYR A 152 11.33 8.42 -14.69
C TYR A 152 10.65 9.71 -14.23
N LEU A 153 9.85 9.65 -13.17
CA LEU A 153 9.14 10.82 -12.63
C LEU A 153 10.09 11.90 -12.12
N VAL A 154 11.24 11.52 -11.56
CA VAL A 154 12.27 12.48 -11.08
C VAL A 154 13.13 13.02 -12.24
N GLY A 155 12.97 12.51 -13.46
CA GLY A 155 13.71 12.99 -14.63
C GLY A 155 15.14 12.46 -14.72
N LEU A 156 15.46 11.33 -14.07
CA LEU A 156 16.80 10.74 -14.18
C LEU A 156 17.12 10.29 -15.62
N PHE A 157 16.13 9.74 -16.33
CA PHE A 157 16.33 9.34 -17.72
C PHE A 157 16.55 10.54 -18.64
N THR A 158 15.78 11.62 -18.46
CA THR A 158 15.96 12.83 -19.27
C THR A 158 17.29 13.52 -18.96
N LEU A 159 17.72 13.49 -17.69
CA LEU A 159 19.05 13.97 -17.30
C LEU A 159 20.17 13.21 -18.01
N VAL A 160 20.09 11.88 -18.09
CA VAL A 160 21.11 11.06 -18.76
C VAL A 160 21.06 11.23 -20.28
N LEU A 161 19.87 11.35 -20.88
CA LEU A 161 19.72 11.51 -22.33
C LEU A 161 20.17 12.88 -22.85
N ASN A 162 20.09 13.92 -22.02
CA ASN A 162 20.46 15.30 -22.38
C ASN A 162 21.87 15.71 -21.90
N ARG A 163 22.65 14.75 -21.39
CA ARG A 163 24.08 14.93 -21.10
C ARG A 163 24.92 14.43 -22.25
#